data_AF-M1AGH4-F1
#
_entry.id   AF-M1AGH4-F1
#
_cell.length_a   1.000
_cell.length_b   1.000
_cell.length_c   1.000
_cell.angle_alpha   90.00
_cell.angle_beta   90.00
_cell.angle_gamma   90.00
#
_symmetry.space_group_name_H-M   'P 1'
#
loop_
_entity.id
_entity.type
_entity.pdbx_description
1 polymer ?
#
loop_
_entity_poly.entity_id
_entity_poly.type
_entity_poly.pdbx_seq_one_letter_code
_entity_poly.pdbx_strand_id
1 'polypeptide(L)'
;MVRILLEILFENLGVTLDEEKFESLTGLKMVNMNFYPSCPNPELTVGVGRHSDMGTLTVLLQDGIGGLYVKLEQDVEDEWIEIPPIPGALVINVGDTMQILSNGRYKSAEHRVRTTSSESRVSIPLFATPKPSEKIGPLPQLVESDGVAHYKQVLFGDYMKNFFGKAHEGKKSLDFAQNDDST
;
A
#
# COMPACT_ATOMS: atom_id res chain seq x y z
N MET A 1 14.95 -10.29 0.19
CA MET A 1 13.71 -10.24 -0.61
C MET A 1 13.15 -8.83 -0.73
N VAL A 2 12.63 -8.19 0.33
CA VAL A 2 12.02 -6.83 0.25
C VAL A 2 12.93 -5.81 -0.43
N ARG A 3 14.21 -5.75 -0.02
CA ARG A 3 15.22 -4.87 -0.64
C ARG A 3 15.36 -5.09 -2.15
N ILE A 4 15.53 -6.35 -2.56
CA ILE A 4 15.67 -6.74 -3.98
C ILE A 4 14.44 -6.29 -4.79
N LEU A 5 13.23 -6.48 -4.26
CA LEU A 5 12.01 -6.06 -4.96
C LEU A 5 11.96 -4.54 -5.14
N LEU A 6 12.33 -3.78 -4.09
CA LEU A 6 12.37 -2.33 -4.15
C LEU A 6 13.44 -1.81 -5.11
N GLU A 7 14.64 -2.40 -5.11
CA GLU A 7 15.71 -2.09 -6.06
C GLU A 7 15.21 -2.30 -7.51
N ILE A 8 14.58 -3.45 -7.80
CA ILE A 8 13.98 -3.72 -9.12
C ILE A 8 12.90 -2.70 -9.49
N LEU A 9 12.03 -2.32 -8.53
CA LEU A 9 10.99 -1.32 -8.78
C LEU A 9 11.58 0.06 -9.10
N PHE A 10 12.61 0.51 -8.37
CA PHE A 10 13.27 1.77 -8.66
C PHE A 10 14.05 1.74 -9.98
N GLU A 11 14.75 0.64 -10.27
CA GLU A 11 15.46 0.44 -11.54
C GLU A 11 14.50 0.47 -12.74
N ASN A 12 13.32 -0.15 -12.63
CA ASN A 12 12.29 -0.10 -13.67
C ASN A 12 11.70 1.31 -13.87
N LEU A 13 11.84 2.20 -12.87
CA LEU A 13 11.54 3.62 -13.01
C LEU A 13 12.69 4.41 -13.63
N GLY A 14 13.85 3.79 -13.88
CA GLY A 14 15.06 4.45 -14.35
C GLY A 14 15.79 5.23 -13.24
N VAL A 15 15.55 4.89 -11.97
CA VAL A 15 16.12 5.60 -10.82
C VAL A 15 17.02 4.66 -10.00
N THR A 16 18.24 5.11 -9.74
CA THR A 16 19.12 4.49 -8.74
C THR A 16 19.20 5.42 -7.53
N LEU A 17 18.79 4.92 -6.37
CA LEU A 17 18.91 5.63 -5.10
C LEU A 17 20.25 5.29 -4.45
N ASP A 18 20.86 6.27 -3.78
CA ASP A 18 21.94 5.96 -2.85
C ASP A 18 21.42 5.21 -1.61
N GLU A 19 22.32 4.59 -0.87
CA GLU A 19 21.99 3.76 0.30
C GLU A 19 21.23 4.56 1.38
N GLU A 20 21.63 5.81 1.63
CA GLU A 20 21.02 6.64 2.66
C GLU A 20 19.56 6.95 2.32
N LYS A 21 19.30 7.35 1.07
CA LYS A 21 17.96 7.65 0.57
C LYS A 21 17.10 6.39 0.47
N PHE A 22 17.67 5.27 0.05
CA PHE A 22 16.96 4.00 0.02
C PHE A 22 16.50 3.58 1.43
N GLU A 23 17.39 3.65 2.42
CA GLU A 23 17.07 3.32 3.80
C GLU A 23 16.14 4.36 4.46
N SER A 24 16.19 5.64 4.07
CA SER A 24 15.27 6.65 4.61
C SER A 24 13.82 6.45 4.13
N LEU A 25 13.64 6.01 2.87
CA LEU A 25 12.33 5.79 2.24
C LEU A 25 11.74 4.40 2.52
N THR A 26 12.57 3.42 2.89
CA THR A 26 12.13 2.03 2.96
C THR A 26 12.55 1.29 4.22
N GLY A 27 13.50 1.83 4.99
CA GLY A 27 14.24 1.12 6.03
C GLY A 27 13.41 0.72 7.25
N LEU A 28 12.38 1.50 7.62
CA LEU A 28 11.53 1.16 8.75
C LEU A 28 10.65 -0.04 8.40
N LYS A 29 10.71 -1.09 9.21
CA LYS A 29 9.91 -2.31 9.05
C LYS A 29 8.93 -2.45 10.19
N MET A 30 7.66 -2.65 9.85
CA MET A 30 6.60 -2.96 10.81
C MET A 30 5.99 -4.31 10.45
N VAL A 31 5.66 -5.11 11.45
CA VAL A 31 5.02 -6.41 11.26
C VAL A 31 3.78 -6.45 12.14
N ASN A 32 2.65 -6.76 11.53
CA ASN A 32 1.44 -7.09 12.28
C ASN A 32 1.21 -8.59 12.26
N MET A 33 0.58 -9.11 13.30
CA MET A 33 0.08 -10.48 13.35
C MET A 33 -1.43 -10.40 13.49
N ASN A 34 -2.12 -10.53 12.38
CA ASN A 34 -3.56 -10.34 12.33
C ASN A 34 -4.26 -11.67 12.58
N PHE A 35 -5.22 -11.68 13.50
CA PHE A 35 -6.12 -12.80 13.76
C PHE A 35 -7.57 -12.36 13.54
N TYR A 36 -8.27 -13.07 12.67
CA TYR A 36 -9.65 -12.82 12.30
C TYR A 36 -10.50 -14.01 12.74
N PRO A 37 -11.25 -13.89 13.85
CA PRO A 37 -12.11 -14.97 14.30
C PRO A 37 -13.22 -15.26 13.27
N SER A 38 -13.69 -16.50 13.24
CA SER A 38 -14.87 -16.87 12.45
C SER A 38 -16.10 -16.06 12.90
N CYS A 39 -16.89 -15.58 11.95
CA CYS A 39 -18.07 -14.75 12.18
C CYS A 39 -19.33 -15.46 11.67
N PRO A 40 -20.39 -15.64 12.49
CA PRO A 40 -21.62 -16.30 12.05
C PRO A 40 -22.31 -15.60 10.87
N ASN A 41 -22.15 -14.28 10.74
CA ASN A 41 -22.77 -13.45 9.71
C ASN A 41 -21.70 -12.61 8.97
N PRO A 42 -20.82 -13.23 8.15
CA PRO A 42 -19.68 -12.57 7.53
C PRO A 42 -20.08 -11.54 6.47
N GLU A 43 -21.33 -11.58 5.99
CA GLU A 43 -21.91 -10.58 5.09
C GLU A 43 -22.22 -9.24 5.78
N LEU A 44 -22.35 -9.23 7.11
CA LEU A 44 -22.69 -8.04 7.90
C LEU A 44 -21.47 -7.34 8.52
N THR A 45 -20.26 -7.84 8.25
CA THR A 45 -19.03 -7.31 8.85
C THR A 45 -17.85 -7.37 7.89
N VAL A 46 -16.76 -6.73 8.30
CA VAL A 46 -15.45 -6.81 7.65
C VAL A 46 -14.38 -7.07 8.71
N GLY A 47 -13.39 -7.88 8.36
CA GLY A 47 -12.20 -8.07 9.20
C GLY A 47 -11.30 -6.83 9.17
N VAL A 48 -11.09 -6.28 7.98
CA VAL A 48 -10.46 -4.97 7.77
C VAL A 48 -11.29 -4.22 6.72
N GLY A 49 -11.67 -2.98 7.03
CA GLY A 49 -12.36 -2.12 6.08
C GLY A 49 -11.51 -1.78 4.85
N ARG A 50 -12.12 -1.14 3.85
CA ARG A 50 -11.41 -0.69 2.64
C ARG A 50 -10.31 0.32 3.00
N HIS A 51 -9.11 0.11 2.48
CA HIS A 51 -7.96 1.00 2.65
C HIS A 51 -6.89 0.72 1.59
N SER A 52 -5.96 1.65 1.42
CA SER A 52 -4.64 1.40 0.82
C SER A 52 -3.58 1.34 1.93
N ASP A 53 -2.41 0.77 1.62
CA ASP A 53 -1.29 0.78 2.56
C ASP A 53 -0.50 2.08 2.44
N MET A 54 -0.28 2.81 3.54
CA MET A 54 0.47 4.08 3.51
C MET A 54 1.96 3.92 3.15
N GLY A 55 2.52 2.72 3.29
CA GLY A 55 3.94 2.43 3.16
C GLY A 55 4.46 2.45 1.73
N THR A 56 5.71 1.99 1.56
CA THR A 56 6.36 1.86 0.26
C THR A 56 6.01 0.51 -0.37
N LEU A 57 6.13 -0.58 0.39
CA LEU A 57 5.82 -1.94 -0.05
C LEU A 57 5.30 -2.77 1.11
N THR A 58 4.33 -3.62 0.84
CA THR A 58 3.84 -4.64 1.77
C THR A 58 4.13 -6.03 1.22
N VAL A 59 4.57 -6.91 2.11
CA VAL A 59 4.70 -8.35 1.85
C VAL A 59 3.81 -9.08 2.84
N LEU A 60 2.84 -9.82 2.34
CA LEU A 60 1.83 -10.49 3.12
C LEU A 60 1.98 -12.00 3.01
N LEU A 61 2.15 -12.64 4.17
CA LEU A 61 1.92 -14.07 4.34
C LEU A 61 0.46 -14.30 4.74
N GLN A 62 -0.23 -15.17 4.00
CA GLN A 62 -1.60 -15.59 4.28
C GLN A 62 -1.63 -17.06 4.68
N ASP A 63 -2.65 -17.46 5.43
CA ASP A 63 -3.00 -18.87 5.60
C ASP A 63 -3.73 -19.43 4.37
N GLY A 64 -4.31 -20.63 4.51
CA GLY A 64 -5.09 -21.28 3.45
C GLY A 64 -6.55 -20.86 3.36
N ILE A 65 -7.02 -19.89 4.15
CA ILE A 65 -8.45 -19.58 4.31
C ILE A 65 -8.97 -18.56 3.28
N GLY A 66 -8.11 -17.64 2.83
CA GLY A 66 -8.49 -16.60 1.85
C GLY A 66 -9.07 -15.35 2.49
N GLY A 67 -9.98 -14.64 1.85
CA GLY A 67 -10.66 -13.46 2.42
C GLY A 67 -9.99 -12.11 2.18
N LEU A 68 -8.85 -12.04 1.49
CA LEU A 68 -8.29 -10.76 1.00
C LEU A 68 -8.96 -10.39 -0.32
N TYR A 69 -9.49 -9.18 -0.40
CA TYR A 69 -10.09 -8.65 -1.61
C TYR A 69 -9.38 -7.37 -2.04
N VAL A 70 -9.13 -7.23 -3.34
CA VAL A 70 -8.53 -6.04 -3.96
C VAL A 70 -9.54 -5.42 -4.91
N LYS A 71 -9.66 -4.09 -4.89
CA LYS A 71 -10.51 -3.34 -5.80
C LYS A 71 -9.81 -3.21 -7.16
N LEU A 72 -10.52 -3.50 -8.25
CA LEU A 72 -10.01 -3.25 -9.59
C LEU A 72 -10.16 -1.76 -9.95
N GLU A 73 -9.16 -1.18 -10.62
CA GLU A 73 -9.17 0.23 -11.07
C GLU A 73 -9.93 0.42 -12.42
N GLN A 74 -10.69 -0.56 -12.91
CA GLN A 74 -11.39 -0.48 -14.20
C GLN A 74 -12.74 0.26 -14.10
N ASP A 75 -13.28 0.71 -15.24
CA ASP A 75 -14.52 1.51 -15.41
C ASP A 75 -15.82 0.84 -14.91
N VAL A 76 -15.73 -0.25 -14.15
CA VAL A 76 -16.84 -0.92 -13.49
C VAL A 76 -16.78 -0.53 -12.01
N GLU A 77 -17.67 0.36 -11.59
CA GLU A 77 -17.78 0.72 -10.18
C GLU A 77 -17.96 -0.53 -9.29
N ASP A 78 -17.15 -0.59 -8.23
CA ASP A 78 -17.24 -1.54 -7.13
C ASP A 78 -16.93 -3.02 -7.43
N GLU A 79 -16.12 -3.31 -8.45
CA GLU A 79 -15.59 -4.67 -8.62
C GLU A 79 -14.42 -4.97 -7.66
N TRP A 80 -14.62 -6.00 -6.83
CA TRP A 80 -13.62 -6.53 -5.89
C TRP A 80 -13.28 -7.96 -6.25
N ILE A 81 -11.99 -8.25 -6.44
CA ILE A 81 -11.50 -9.61 -6.69
C ILE A 81 -10.92 -10.20 -5.41
N GLU A 82 -11.21 -11.47 -5.15
CA GLU A 82 -10.53 -12.22 -4.10
C GLU A 82 -9.14 -12.61 -4.57
N ILE A 83 -8.15 -12.45 -3.69
CA ILE A 83 -6.80 -12.97 -3.90
C ILE A 83 -6.72 -14.35 -3.24
N PRO A 84 -6.73 -15.44 -4.03
CA PRO A 84 -6.74 -16.78 -3.47
C PRO A 84 -5.39 -17.09 -2.79
N PRO A 85 -5.40 -17.76 -1.64
CA PRO A 85 -4.16 -18.19 -1.00
C PRO A 85 -3.49 -19.28 -1.84
N ILE A 86 -2.21 -19.07 -2.17
CA ILE A 86 -1.40 -20.05 -2.92
C ILE A 86 -0.35 -20.62 -1.95
N PRO A 87 -0.30 -21.95 -1.74
CA PRO A 87 0.67 -22.57 -0.85
C PRO A 87 2.12 -22.17 -1.20
N GLY A 88 2.85 -21.65 -0.21
CA GLY A 88 4.23 -21.20 -0.38
C GLY A 88 4.41 -19.84 -1.06
N ALA A 89 3.32 -19.16 -1.44
CA ALA A 89 3.38 -17.83 -2.03
C ALA A 89 3.28 -16.72 -0.98
N LEU A 90 3.78 -15.53 -1.36
CA LEU A 90 3.59 -14.28 -0.64
C LEU A 90 2.83 -13.33 -1.57
N VAL A 91 1.89 -12.56 -1.00
CA VAL A 91 1.25 -11.47 -1.71
C VAL A 91 2.09 -10.22 -1.54
N ILE A 92 2.34 -9.50 -2.63
CA ILE A 92 3.09 -8.24 -2.62
C ILE A 92 2.18 -7.15 -3.15
N ASN A 93 2.11 -6.02 -2.44
CA ASN A 93 1.42 -4.84 -2.95
C ASN A 93 2.25 -3.57 -2.72
N VAL A 94 2.08 -2.65 -3.65
CA VAL A 94 2.62 -1.29 -3.59
C VAL A 94 1.75 -0.47 -2.65
N GLY A 95 2.39 0.37 -1.82
CA GLY A 95 1.68 1.33 -0.98
C GLY A 95 1.73 2.76 -1.53
N ASP A 96 1.01 3.65 -0.86
CA ASP A 96 0.81 5.05 -1.23
C ASP A 96 2.13 5.81 -1.35
N THR A 97 3.10 5.51 -0.50
CA THR A 97 4.43 6.14 -0.59
C THR A 97 5.11 5.82 -1.92
N MET A 98 5.08 4.56 -2.38
CA MET A 98 5.69 4.21 -3.67
C MET A 98 4.89 4.77 -4.85
N GLN A 99 3.57 4.86 -4.74
CA GLN A 99 2.76 5.59 -5.73
C GLN A 99 3.20 7.07 -5.82
N ILE A 100 3.39 7.75 -4.68
CA ILE A 100 3.89 9.14 -4.64
C ILE A 100 5.30 9.24 -5.23
N LEU A 101 6.23 8.39 -4.79
CA LEU A 101 7.63 8.39 -5.25
C LEU A 101 7.73 8.16 -6.76
N SER A 102 6.93 7.24 -7.30
CA SER A 102 6.90 6.91 -8.72
C SER A 102 6.13 7.93 -9.58
N ASN A 103 5.72 9.08 -9.01
CA ASN A 103 4.86 10.07 -9.66
C ASN A 103 3.57 9.48 -10.22
N GLY A 104 3.04 8.42 -9.59
CA GLY A 104 1.81 7.76 -10.01
C GLY A 104 1.98 6.63 -11.03
N ARG A 105 3.20 6.29 -11.45
CA ARG A 105 3.46 5.17 -12.37
C ARG A 105 3.12 3.81 -11.75
N TYR A 106 3.41 3.62 -10.47
CA TYR A 106 2.89 2.49 -9.70
C TYR A 106 1.62 2.87 -8.96
N LYS A 107 0.65 1.94 -8.89
CA LYS A 107 -0.66 2.15 -8.28
C LYS A 107 -0.77 1.39 -6.96
N SER A 108 -1.08 2.11 -5.89
CA SER A 108 -1.48 1.59 -4.59
C SER A 108 -2.95 1.19 -4.67
N ALA A 109 -3.26 -0.09 -4.51
CA ALA A 109 -4.62 -0.60 -4.68
C ALA A 109 -5.40 -0.55 -3.35
N GLU A 110 -6.69 -0.16 -3.44
CA GLU A 110 -7.60 -0.38 -2.32
C GLU A 110 -7.82 -1.88 -2.11
N HIS A 111 -7.74 -2.30 -0.86
CA HIS A 111 -7.97 -3.68 -0.46
C HIS A 111 -8.76 -3.73 0.86
N ARG A 112 -9.38 -4.88 1.12
CA ARG A 112 -10.17 -5.16 2.33
C ARG A 112 -10.00 -6.63 2.73
N VAL A 113 -10.35 -6.95 3.97
CA VAL A 113 -10.36 -8.34 4.46
C VAL A 113 -11.75 -8.68 4.95
N ARG A 114 -12.32 -9.78 4.45
CA ARG A 114 -13.57 -10.35 4.92
C ARG A 114 -13.30 -11.46 5.94
N THR A 115 -14.23 -11.65 6.88
CA THR A 115 -14.21 -12.80 7.79
C THR A 115 -14.93 -13.99 7.14
N THR A 116 -14.66 -15.20 7.61
CA THR A 116 -15.40 -16.40 7.18
C THR A 116 -16.29 -16.89 8.31
N SER A 117 -17.33 -17.68 7.99
CA SER A 117 -18.21 -18.28 9.01
C SER A 117 -17.74 -19.63 9.53
N SER A 118 -16.79 -20.28 8.85
CA SER A 118 -16.34 -21.64 9.15
C SER A 118 -15.04 -21.68 9.95
N GLU A 119 -14.07 -20.83 9.61
CA GLU A 119 -12.71 -20.93 10.14
C GLU A 119 -12.13 -19.55 10.50
N SER A 120 -11.25 -19.54 11.51
CA SER A 120 -10.51 -18.33 11.83
C SER A 120 -9.35 -18.17 10.85
N ARG A 121 -9.11 -16.94 10.41
CA ARG A 121 -8.04 -16.58 9.48
C ARG A 121 -6.89 -15.90 10.21
N VAL A 122 -5.66 -16.16 9.78
CA VAL A 122 -4.47 -15.42 10.19
C VAL A 122 -3.72 -14.84 8.99
N SER A 123 -3.05 -13.72 9.20
CA SER A 123 -2.10 -13.20 8.22
C SER A 123 -1.02 -12.33 8.86
N ILE A 124 0.16 -12.32 8.24
CA ILE A 124 1.33 -11.59 8.74
C ILE A 124 1.83 -10.64 7.66
N PRO A 125 1.33 -9.39 7.60
CA PRO A 125 1.91 -8.37 6.74
C PRO A 125 3.19 -7.80 7.36
N LEU A 126 4.20 -7.66 6.51
CA LEU A 126 5.39 -6.85 6.73
C LEU A 126 5.31 -5.61 5.86
N PHE A 127 5.37 -4.44 6.49
CA PHE A 127 5.34 -3.14 5.85
C PHE A 127 6.77 -2.56 5.82
N ALA A 128 7.23 -2.15 4.64
CA ALA A 128 8.40 -1.31 4.46
C ALA A 128 7.94 0.14 4.29
N THR A 129 8.38 1.03 5.17
CA THR A 129 7.93 2.43 5.19
C THR A 129 9.10 3.41 5.34
N PRO A 130 8.88 4.68 4.99
CA PRO A 130 9.80 5.74 5.37
C PRO A 130 9.86 5.93 6.88
N LYS A 131 10.88 6.65 7.34
CA LYS A 131 10.89 7.24 8.69
C LYS A 131 9.82 8.35 8.76
N PRO A 132 9.13 8.55 9.90
CA PRO A 132 8.17 9.65 10.04
C PRO A 132 8.76 11.05 9.79
N SER A 133 10.06 11.23 9.98
CA SER A 133 10.79 12.47 9.70
C SER A 133 11.16 12.66 8.23
N GLU A 134 10.95 11.66 7.38
CA GLU A 134 11.32 11.70 5.97
C GLU A 134 10.30 12.50 5.16
N LYS A 135 10.78 13.26 4.17
CA LYS A 135 9.90 13.90 3.19
C LYS A 135 9.67 12.96 2.01
N ILE A 136 8.41 12.70 1.71
CA ILE A 136 7.98 11.92 0.55
C ILE A 136 7.42 12.84 -0.53
N GLY A 137 7.70 12.53 -1.78
CA GLY A 137 7.27 13.27 -2.97
C GLY A 137 7.80 12.58 -4.22
N PRO A 138 7.36 12.97 -5.43
CA PRO A 138 7.84 12.38 -6.66
C PRO A 138 9.36 12.44 -6.78
N LEU A 139 9.96 11.37 -7.26
CA LEU A 139 11.41 11.33 -7.51
C LEU A 139 11.77 12.38 -8.57
N PRO A 140 12.79 13.23 -8.34
CA PRO A 140 13.10 14.35 -9.23
C PRO A 140 13.31 13.96 -10.70
N GLN A 141 13.94 12.81 -10.93
CA GLN A 141 14.19 12.26 -12.26
C GLN A 141 12.88 11.97 -13.03
N LEU A 142 11.84 11.55 -12.30
CA LEU A 142 10.53 11.27 -12.89
C LEU A 142 9.77 12.56 -13.17
N VAL A 143 9.87 13.56 -12.29
CA VAL A 143 9.28 14.88 -12.54
C VAL A 143 9.92 15.55 -13.74
N GLU A 144 11.24 15.45 -13.89
CA GLU A 144 11.96 15.96 -15.06
C GLU A 144 11.54 15.24 -16.34
N SER A 145 11.41 13.91 -16.29
CA SER A 145 10.94 13.10 -17.42
C SER A 145 9.48 13.34 -17.79
N ASP A 146 8.60 13.53 -16.81
CA ASP A 146 7.15 13.71 -17.01
C ASP A 146 6.80 15.16 -17.33
N GLY A 147 7.68 16.12 -16.98
CA GLY A 147 7.46 17.55 -17.10
C GLY A 147 6.49 18.14 -16.06
N VAL A 148 5.94 17.31 -15.18
CA VAL A 148 4.97 17.70 -14.15
C VAL A 148 5.09 16.81 -12.92
N ALA A 149 4.90 17.40 -11.74
CA ALA A 149 4.72 16.64 -10.51
C ALA A 149 3.22 16.44 -10.25
N HIS A 150 2.77 15.19 -10.12
CA HIS A 150 1.37 14.88 -9.79
C HIS A 150 1.10 14.92 -8.27
N TYR A 151 2.17 14.87 -7.48
CA TYR A 151 2.11 14.93 -6.02
C TYR A 151 3.02 16.03 -5.47
N LYS A 152 2.61 16.66 -4.37
CA LYS A 152 3.46 17.58 -3.60
C LYS A 152 4.33 16.81 -2.59
N GLN A 153 5.42 17.44 -2.21
CA GLN A 153 6.29 16.92 -1.16
C GLN A 153 5.64 17.16 0.22
N VAL A 154 5.51 16.09 1.02
CA VAL A 154 4.95 16.14 2.38
C VAL A 154 5.84 15.38 3.36
N LEU A 155 5.77 15.74 4.64
CA LEU A 155 6.41 14.96 5.70
C LEU A 155 5.63 13.64 5.89
N PHE A 156 6.32 12.49 5.90
CA PHE A 156 5.65 11.20 6.06
C PHE A 156 4.88 11.11 7.37
N GLY A 157 5.41 11.66 8.47
CA GLY A 157 4.71 11.72 9.75
C GLY A 157 3.40 12.53 9.71
N ASP A 158 3.30 13.55 8.85
CA ASP A 158 2.04 14.30 8.67
C ASP A 158 1.08 13.55 7.75
N TYR A 159 1.60 12.86 6.73
CA TYR A 159 0.83 11.92 5.92
C TYR A 159 0.21 10.82 6.79
N MET A 160 0.98 10.22 7.70
CA MET A 160 0.51 9.24 8.68
C MET A 160 -0.61 9.79 9.55
N LYS A 161 -0.47 11.02 10.09
CA LYS A 161 -1.54 11.64 10.90
C LYS A 161 -2.82 11.83 10.09
N ASN A 162 -2.71 12.29 8.84
CA ASN A 162 -3.87 12.43 7.94
C ASN A 162 -4.50 11.05 7.63
N PHE A 163 -3.68 10.03 7.38
CA PHE A 163 -4.13 8.66 7.11
C PHE A 163 -4.94 8.10 8.29
N PHE A 164 -4.42 8.18 9.51
CA PHE A 164 -5.12 7.69 10.70
C PHE A 164 -6.30 8.58 11.10
N GLY A 165 -6.27 9.88 10.78
CA GLY A 165 -7.39 10.80 11.01
C GLY A 165 -8.59 10.57 10.08
N LYS A 166 -8.39 9.90 8.94
CA LYS A 166 -9.42 9.57 7.93
C LYS A 166 -9.65 8.07 7.80
N ALA A 167 -9.50 7.31 8.89
CA ALA A 167 -9.64 5.86 8.88
C ALA A 167 -10.97 5.43 8.21
N HIS A 168 -10.88 4.38 7.37
CA HIS A 168 -12.01 3.78 6.63
C HIS A 168 -12.58 4.56 5.43
N GLU A 169 -11.94 5.66 5.01
CA GLU A 169 -12.38 6.39 3.81
C GLU A 169 -11.85 5.81 2.48
N GLY A 170 -11.07 4.73 2.48
CA GLY A 170 -10.45 4.14 1.28
C GLY A 170 -9.14 4.86 0.92
N LYS A 171 -8.93 5.15 -0.37
CA LYS A 171 -7.69 5.77 -0.91
C LYS A 171 -7.59 7.29 -0.72
N LYS A 172 -8.58 7.94 -0.09
CA LYS A 172 -8.65 9.41 0.10
C LYS A 172 -7.48 10.03 0.87
N SER A 173 -6.64 9.22 1.51
CA SER A 173 -5.40 9.72 2.11
C SER A 173 -4.41 10.23 1.06
N LEU A 174 -4.44 9.72 -0.17
CA LEU A 174 -3.60 10.21 -1.26
C LEU A 174 -3.93 11.64 -1.69
N ASP A 175 -5.19 12.07 -1.57
CA ASP A 175 -5.62 13.46 -1.85
C ASP A 175 -4.82 14.48 -1.03
N PHE A 176 -4.33 14.09 0.16
CA PHE A 176 -3.49 14.95 0.99
C PHE A 176 -2.15 15.30 0.33
N ALA A 177 -1.64 14.44 -0.54
CA ALA A 177 -0.39 14.63 -1.26
C ALA A 177 -0.58 14.93 -2.75
N GLN A 178 -1.79 14.81 -3.30
CA GLN A 178 -2.05 15.10 -4.71
C GLN A 178 -2.01 16.61 -4.99
N ASN A 179 -1.59 16.98 -6.20
CA ASN A 179 -1.67 18.37 -6.68
C ASN A 179 -3.06 18.63 -7.27
N ASP A 180 -3.61 19.81 -6.99
CA ASP A 180 -4.99 20.19 -7.35
C ASP A 180 -5.24 20.22 -8.88
N ASP A 181 -4.17 20.29 -9.70
CA ASP A 181 -4.24 20.41 -11.17
C ASP A 181 -4.07 19.08 -11.93
N SER A 182 -4.20 17.93 -11.26
CA SER A 182 -3.89 16.61 -11.84
C SER A 182 -5.08 15.81 -12.43
N THR A 183 -6.17 16.48 -12.79
CA THR A 183 -7.32 15.88 -13.51
C THR A 183 -7.09 15.82 -15.02
#